data_AF-R7RVX7-F1
#
_entry.id   AF-R7RVX7-F1
#
_cell.length_a   1.000
_cell.length_b   1.000
_cell.length_c   1.000
_cell.angle_alpha   90.00
_cell.angle_beta   90.00
_cell.angle_gamma   90.00
#
_symmetry.space_group_name_H-M   'P 1'
#
loop_
_entity.id
_entity.type
_entity.pdbx_description
1 polymer ?
#
loop_
_entity_poly.entity_id
_entity_poly.type
_entity_poly.pdbx_seq_one_letter_code
_entity_poly.pdbx_strand_id
1 'polypeptide(L)'
;MTFVFTPKMQSISNRIWTITSADSKLFLSTSILILGTVTSLDRTALGAAGAAAGSLAAPSWGCGFSVFIFQYSLEFTNFMLFCVALNLQLVVVHRCNGRRMEKFYIIGSILISGALTIPPYAADQYGWDPLEDVCWYGNSERGPRISWEIGTQLTWGTLTALGELCASTTVIMILLINYVRVLPNQNLIYTADSSVF
;
A
#
# COMPACT_ATOMS: atom_id res chain seq x y z
N MET A 1 33.07 4.90 -6.53
CA MET A 1 32.36 5.72 -7.53
C MET A 1 31.29 6.53 -6.81
N THR A 2 31.47 7.84 -6.71
CA THR A 2 30.52 8.77 -6.11
C THR A 2 29.35 8.98 -7.06
N PHE A 3 28.14 8.64 -6.61
CA PHE A 3 26.93 8.92 -7.38
C PHE A 3 26.61 10.40 -7.21
N VAL A 4 26.88 11.18 -8.26
CA VAL A 4 26.54 12.60 -8.31
C VAL A 4 25.14 12.69 -8.90
N PHE A 5 24.21 13.22 -8.11
CA PHE A 5 22.90 13.57 -8.63
C PHE A 5 23.08 14.62 -9.72
N THR A 6 22.59 14.32 -10.94
CA THR A 6 22.51 15.35 -11.96
C THR A 6 21.51 16.43 -11.50
N PRO A 7 21.71 17.71 -11.85
CA PRO A 7 20.80 18.80 -11.46
C PRO A 7 19.33 18.49 -11.81
N LYS A 8 19.12 17.77 -12.91
CA LYS A 8 17.81 17.28 -13.34
C LYS A 8 17.21 16.23 -12.42
N MET A 9 18.01 15.25 -11.95
CA MET A 9 17.57 14.27 -10.96
C MET A 9 17.31 14.91 -9.60
N GLN A 10 18.04 15.96 -9.24
CA GLN A 10 17.81 16.70 -8.00
C GLN A 10 16.51 17.52 -8.05
N SER A 11 16.19 18.14 -9.19
CA SER A 11 14.90 18.81 -9.41
C SER A 11 13.71 17.84 -9.38
N ILE A 12 13.85 16.68 -10.03
CA ILE A 12 12.81 15.63 -10.03
C ILE A 12 12.68 15.02 -8.64
N SER A 13 13.80 14.73 -7.97
CA SER A 13 13.81 14.24 -6.59
C SER A 13 13.16 15.24 -5.67
N ASN A 14 13.46 16.54 -5.76
CA ASN A 14 12.86 17.56 -4.92
C ASN A 14 11.36 17.73 -5.18
N ARG A 15 10.90 17.61 -6.43
CA ARG A 15 9.46 17.58 -6.76
C ARG A 15 8.76 16.34 -6.22
N ILE A 16 9.37 15.16 -6.39
CA ILE A 16 8.86 13.90 -5.83
C ILE A 16 8.87 13.98 -4.30
N TRP A 17 9.91 14.55 -3.68
CA TRP A 17 10.00 14.76 -2.23
C TRP A 17 8.99 15.79 -1.72
N THR A 18 8.66 16.84 -2.46
CA THR A 18 7.62 17.79 -2.02
C THR A 18 6.23 17.17 -2.10
N ILE A 19 5.96 16.37 -3.12
CA ILE A 19 4.71 15.59 -3.24
C ILE A 19 4.67 14.52 -2.13
N THR A 20 5.69 13.67 -2.05
CA THR A 20 5.75 12.59 -1.07
C THR A 20 5.95 13.04 0.37
N SER A 21 6.48 14.25 0.68
CA SER A 21 6.65 14.73 2.07
C SER A 21 5.46 15.54 2.60
N ALA A 22 4.72 16.22 1.73
CA ALA A 22 3.35 16.64 2.04
C ALA A 22 2.50 15.41 2.36
N ASP A 23 2.71 14.33 1.60
CA ASP A 23 2.11 13.04 1.88
C ASP A 23 2.78 12.27 3.02
N SER A 24 4.04 12.51 3.43
CA SER A 24 4.76 11.72 4.46
C SER A 24 4.43 12.14 5.90
N LYS A 25 4.23 13.43 6.14
CA LYS A 25 3.67 13.90 7.43
C LYS A 25 2.19 13.54 7.54
N LEU A 26 1.50 13.47 6.40
CA LEU A 26 0.24 12.76 6.30
C LEU A 26 0.48 11.27 6.58
N PHE A 27 1.44 10.56 5.97
CA PHE A 27 1.69 9.11 6.04
C PHE A 27 2.17 8.59 7.39
N LEU A 28 2.88 9.36 8.22
CA LEU A 28 3.29 8.90 9.57
C LEU A 28 2.19 9.16 10.59
N SER A 29 1.54 10.33 10.49
CA SER A 29 0.32 10.65 11.24
C SER A 29 -0.82 9.73 10.82
N THR A 30 -0.94 9.46 9.53
CA THR A 30 -1.83 8.49 8.91
C THR A 30 -1.30 7.10 8.99
N SER A 31 -0.07 6.71 9.33
CA SER A 31 0.23 5.29 9.60
C SER A 31 -0.25 4.90 10.99
N ILE A 32 -0.13 5.84 11.95
CA ILE A 32 -0.71 5.71 13.30
C ILE A 32 -2.23 5.93 13.26
N LEU A 33 -2.71 6.84 12.40
CA LEU A 33 -4.14 6.94 12.08
C LEU A 33 -4.59 5.70 11.31
N ILE A 34 -3.90 5.16 10.30
CA ILE A 34 -4.24 3.97 9.47
C ILE A 34 -4.23 2.73 10.36
N LEU A 35 -3.36 2.59 11.36
CA LEU A 35 -3.57 1.52 12.36
C LEU A 35 -4.83 1.75 13.23
N GLY A 36 -5.27 2.99 13.45
CA GLY A 36 -6.54 3.36 14.13
C GLY A 36 -7.74 3.67 13.21
N THR A 37 -7.57 3.69 11.89
CA THR A 37 -8.51 4.15 10.86
C THR A 37 -8.57 3.20 9.68
N VAL A 38 -7.68 2.25 9.51
CA VAL A 38 -8.00 0.99 8.82
C VAL A 38 -9.08 0.23 9.60
N THR A 39 -9.25 0.55 10.89
CA THR A 39 -10.44 0.14 11.65
C THR A 39 -11.68 1.04 11.44
N SER A 40 -11.58 2.24 10.84
CA SER A 40 -12.70 3.23 10.75
C SER A 40 -12.96 3.91 9.39
N LEU A 41 -11.94 4.25 8.60
CA LEU A 41 -11.97 4.77 7.22
C LEU A 41 -12.07 3.67 6.14
N ASP A 42 -11.50 2.49 6.40
CA ASP A 42 -11.83 1.25 5.66
C ASP A 42 -13.27 0.78 5.94
N ARG A 43 -14.02 1.47 6.81
CA ARG A 43 -15.48 1.30 6.91
C ARG A 43 -16.25 2.36 6.14
N THR A 44 -15.62 3.43 5.64
CA THR A 44 -16.35 4.58 5.05
C THR A 44 -16.26 4.63 3.52
N ALA A 45 -15.08 4.46 2.92
CA ALA A 45 -14.95 4.37 1.45
C ALA A 45 -15.33 2.97 0.94
N LEU A 46 -14.88 1.95 1.69
CA LEU A 46 -15.34 0.57 1.59
C LEU A 46 -16.81 0.41 1.95
N GLY A 47 -17.31 1.17 2.93
CA GLY A 47 -18.73 1.22 3.28
C GLY A 47 -19.58 1.92 2.23
N ALA A 48 -19.02 2.82 1.41
CA ALA A 48 -19.75 3.42 0.28
C ALA A 48 -19.86 2.46 -0.91
N ALA A 49 -18.79 1.72 -1.23
CA ALA A 49 -18.83 0.64 -2.22
C ALA A 49 -19.66 -0.56 -1.72
N GLY A 50 -19.56 -0.87 -0.43
CA GLY A 50 -20.38 -1.85 0.28
C GLY A 50 -21.84 -1.42 0.45
N ALA A 51 -22.15 -0.13 0.53
CA ALA A 51 -23.52 0.38 0.50
C ALA A 51 -24.11 0.31 -0.92
N ALA A 52 -23.30 0.54 -1.95
CA ALA A 52 -23.72 0.31 -3.33
C ALA A 52 -23.94 -1.20 -3.62
N ALA A 53 -23.05 -2.07 -3.15
CA ALA A 53 -23.22 -3.52 -3.23
C ALA A 53 -24.35 -4.06 -2.33
N GLY A 54 -24.56 -3.44 -1.16
CA GLY A 54 -25.63 -3.75 -0.20
C GLY A 54 -27.00 -3.23 -0.62
N SER A 55 -27.07 -2.31 -1.59
CA SER A 55 -28.35 -1.92 -2.21
C SER A 55 -29.00 -3.05 -3.03
N LEU A 56 -28.24 -4.12 -3.34
CA LEU A 56 -28.80 -5.41 -3.74
C LEU A 56 -29.31 -6.13 -2.49
N ALA A 57 -30.41 -5.63 -1.92
CA ALA A 57 -31.05 -6.17 -0.72
C ALA A 57 -31.72 -7.55 -0.93
N ALA A 58 -31.25 -8.32 -1.90
CA ALA A 58 -31.83 -9.60 -2.28
C ALA A 58 -30.74 -10.60 -2.71
N PRO A 59 -30.91 -11.89 -2.35
CA PRO A 59 -30.05 -12.96 -2.82
C PRO A 59 -30.10 -13.02 -4.35
N SER A 60 -28.99 -12.63 -4.97
CA SER A 60 -28.83 -12.58 -6.42
C SER A 60 -27.42 -13.02 -6.80
N TRP A 61 -27.24 -13.53 -8.02
CA TRP A 61 -25.91 -13.88 -8.53
C TRP A 61 -24.95 -12.67 -8.54
N GLY A 62 -25.49 -11.45 -8.68
CA GLY A 62 -24.72 -10.20 -8.62
C GLY A 62 -24.12 -9.91 -7.26
N CYS A 63 -24.68 -10.48 -6.18
CA CYS A 63 -24.21 -10.31 -4.80
C CYS A 63 -22.83 -10.95 -4.58
N GLY A 64 -22.64 -12.21 -4.98
CA GLY A 64 -21.33 -12.87 -4.87
C GLY A 64 -20.29 -12.28 -5.82
N PHE A 65 -20.71 -11.89 -7.03
CA PHE A 65 -19.82 -11.26 -8.01
C PHE A 65 -19.33 -9.87 -7.58
N SER A 66 -20.19 -9.05 -6.95
CA SER A 66 -19.78 -7.74 -6.45
C SER A 66 -18.74 -7.86 -5.34
N VAL A 67 -18.93 -8.81 -4.41
CA VAL A 67 -17.94 -9.14 -3.37
C VAL A 67 -16.63 -9.60 -4.00
N PHE A 68 -16.66 -10.49 -5.00
CA PHE A 68 -15.46 -10.92 -5.70
C PHE A 68 -14.65 -9.74 -6.30
N ILE A 69 -15.31 -8.85 -7.05
CA ILE A 69 -14.65 -7.69 -7.67
C ILE A 69 -14.09 -6.74 -6.61
N PHE A 70 -14.87 -6.53 -5.55
CA PHE A 70 -14.48 -5.71 -4.42
C PHE A 70 -13.20 -6.25 -3.74
N GLN A 71 -13.20 -7.54 -3.39
CA GLN A 71 -12.08 -8.23 -2.76
C GLN A 71 -10.84 -8.24 -3.66
N TYR A 72 -11.02 -8.53 -4.95
CA TYR A 72 -9.92 -8.55 -5.91
C TYR A 72 -9.26 -7.17 -6.03
N SER A 73 -10.06 -6.11 -6.08
CA SER A 73 -9.56 -4.73 -6.19
C SER A 73 -8.83 -4.27 -4.92
N LEU A 74 -9.33 -4.68 -3.75
CA LEU A 74 -8.70 -4.40 -2.46
C LEU A 74 -7.31 -5.05 -2.36
N GLU A 75 -7.24 -6.36 -2.59
CA GLU A 75 -5.97 -7.10 -2.55
C GLU A 75 -4.98 -6.55 -3.60
N PHE A 76 -5.45 -6.26 -4.80
CA PHE A 76 -4.59 -5.70 -5.86
C PHE A 76 -3.99 -4.36 -5.46
N THR A 77 -4.79 -3.49 -4.82
CA THR A 77 -4.32 -2.20 -4.33
C THR A 77 -3.28 -2.37 -3.22
N ASN A 78 -3.52 -3.27 -2.26
CA ASN A 78 -2.57 -3.57 -1.18
C ASN A 78 -1.21 -4.04 -1.70
N PHE A 79 -1.20 -4.97 -2.67
CA PHE A 79 0.05 -5.44 -3.26
C PHE A 79 0.76 -4.35 -4.07
N MET A 80 0.02 -3.49 -4.79
CA MET A 80 0.60 -2.37 -5.52
C MET A 80 1.25 -1.33 -4.60
N LEU A 81 0.61 -0.97 -3.47
CA LEU A 81 1.17 -0.07 -2.46
C LEU A 81 2.47 -0.63 -1.88
N PHE A 82 2.45 -1.90 -1.49
CA PHE A 82 3.66 -2.59 -1.03
C PHE A 82 4.77 -2.57 -2.10
N CYS A 83 4.44 -2.83 -3.38
CA CYS A 83 5.41 -2.77 -4.47
C CYS A 83 6.00 -1.38 -4.69
N VAL A 84 5.22 -0.31 -4.50
CA VAL A 84 5.71 1.08 -4.56
C VAL A 84 6.73 1.34 -3.45
N ALA A 85 6.41 0.95 -2.21
CA ALA A 85 7.32 1.08 -1.08
C ALA A 85 8.62 0.27 -1.28
N LEU A 86 8.49 -0.96 -1.76
CA LEU A 86 9.62 -1.83 -2.09
C LEU A 86 10.47 -1.23 -3.23
N ASN A 87 9.85 -0.66 -4.25
CA ASN A 87 10.56 -0.01 -5.34
C ASN A 87 11.38 1.20 -4.88
N LEU A 88 10.81 2.04 -4.00
CA LEU A 88 11.52 3.15 -3.38
C LEU A 88 12.73 2.64 -2.57
N GLN A 89 12.54 1.57 -1.80
CA GLN A 89 13.63 0.93 -1.06
C GLN A 89 14.72 0.40 -1.99
N LEU A 90 14.37 -0.32 -3.05
CA LEU A 90 15.33 -0.85 -4.01
C LEU A 90 16.13 0.26 -4.73
N VAL A 91 15.48 1.35 -5.10
CA VAL A 91 16.14 2.47 -5.79
C VAL A 91 17.04 3.27 -4.85
N VAL A 92 16.56 3.60 -3.64
CA VAL A 92 17.31 4.46 -2.69
C VAL A 92 18.41 3.69 -1.98
N VAL A 93 18.11 2.48 -1.50
CA VAL A 93 19.00 1.69 -0.65
C VAL A 93 19.93 0.82 -1.50
N HIS A 94 19.37 0.06 -2.43
CA HIS A 94 20.10 -0.94 -3.20
C HIS A 94 20.59 -0.43 -4.56
N ARG A 95 20.19 0.78 -4.98
CA ARG A 95 20.52 1.37 -6.28
C ARG A 95 20.14 0.50 -7.48
N CYS A 96 19.07 -0.28 -7.33
CA CYS A 96 18.54 -1.12 -8.40
C CYS A 96 17.73 -0.29 -9.40
N ASN A 97 17.67 -0.74 -10.66
CA ASN A 97 16.86 -0.10 -11.70
C ASN A 97 15.38 -0.48 -11.56
N GLY A 98 14.60 0.35 -10.87
CA GLY A 98 13.17 0.12 -10.62
C GLY A 98 12.30 -0.01 -11.89
N ARG A 99 12.71 0.60 -13.01
CA ARG A 99 11.92 0.62 -14.25
C ARG A 99 11.72 -0.77 -14.88
N ARG A 100 12.68 -1.68 -14.69
CA ARG A 100 12.56 -3.06 -15.18
C ARG A 100 11.64 -3.90 -14.29
N MET A 101 11.54 -3.55 -13.02
CA MET A 101 10.78 -4.30 -12.01
C MET A 101 9.29 -3.97 -12.02
N GLU A 102 8.91 -2.78 -12.49
CA GLU A 102 7.52 -2.31 -12.55
C GLU A 102 6.56 -3.31 -13.22
N LYS A 103 6.98 -3.92 -14.33
CA LYS A 103 6.16 -4.92 -15.04
C LYS A 103 5.91 -6.17 -14.19
N PHE A 104 6.90 -6.60 -13.42
CA PHE A 104 6.77 -7.75 -12.54
C PHE A 104 5.89 -7.45 -11.33
N TYR A 105 5.88 -6.21 -10.84
CA TYR A 105 4.97 -5.78 -9.78
C TYR A 105 3.52 -5.86 -10.23
N ILE A 106 3.18 -5.28 -11.39
CA ILE A 106 1.81 -5.28 -11.89
C ILE A 106 1.32 -6.72 -12.15
N ILE A 107 2.12 -7.53 -12.84
CA ILE A 107 1.75 -8.92 -13.14
C ILE A 107 1.67 -9.73 -11.84
N GLY A 108 2.63 -9.57 -10.92
CA GLY A 108 2.63 -10.24 -9.63
C GLY A 108 1.39 -9.91 -8.79
N SER A 109 1.03 -8.64 -8.69
CA SER A 109 -0.17 -8.19 -7.97
C SER A 109 -1.44 -8.78 -8.59
N ILE A 110 -1.59 -8.75 -9.91
CA ILE A 110 -2.75 -9.38 -10.59
C ILE A 110 -2.84 -10.88 -10.26
N LEU A 111 -1.73 -11.60 -10.35
CA LEU A 111 -1.70 -13.05 -10.13
C LEU A 111 -1.98 -13.41 -8.67
N ILE A 112 -1.37 -12.71 -7.71
CA ILE A 112 -1.57 -13.00 -6.29
C ILE A 112 -2.98 -12.63 -5.86
N SER A 113 -3.49 -11.45 -6.23
CA SER A 113 -4.89 -11.08 -5.93
C SER A 113 -5.89 -12.07 -6.52
N GLY A 114 -5.68 -12.52 -7.75
CA GLY A 114 -6.50 -13.58 -8.35
C GLY A 114 -6.39 -14.90 -7.58
N ALA A 115 -5.19 -15.32 -7.22
CA ALA A 115 -4.97 -16.55 -6.45
C ALA A 115 -5.65 -16.53 -5.07
N LEU A 116 -5.85 -15.36 -4.47
CA LEU A 116 -6.51 -15.21 -3.18
C LEU A 116 -8.04 -15.12 -3.28
N THR A 117 -8.57 -14.46 -4.31
CA THR A 117 -10.02 -14.19 -4.40
C THR A 117 -10.79 -15.14 -5.32
N ILE A 118 -10.11 -15.82 -6.26
CA ILE A 118 -10.75 -16.82 -7.13
C ILE A 118 -11.17 -18.07 -6.35
N PRO A 119 -10.35 -18.68 -5.46
CA PRO A 119 -10.77 -19.87 -4.71
C PRO A 119 -12.05 -19.70 -3.87
N PRO A 120 -12.21 -18.65 -3.04
CA PRO A 120 -13.46 -18.45 -2.30
C PRO A 120 -14.64 -18.16 -3.22
N TYR A 121 -14.43 -17.47 -4.35
CA TYR A 121 -15.48 -17.25 -5.34
C TYR A 121 -15.91 -18.56 -6.02
N ALA A 122 -14.95 -19.39 -6.44
CA ALA A 122 -15.20 -20.67 -7.09
C ALA A 122 -15.79 -21.72 -6.14
N ALA A 123 -15.59 -21.56 -4.83
CA ALA A 123 -16.18 -22.39 -3.78
C ALA A 123 -17.53 -21.84 -3.28
N ASP A 124 -18.15 -20.90 -4.01
CA ASP A 124 -19.43 -20.26 -3.67
C ASP A 124 -19.47 -19.69 -2.24
N GLN A 125 -18.32 -19.22 -1.74
CA GLN A 125 -18.23 -18.64 -0.39
C GLN A 125 -18.72 -17.19 -0.36
N TYR A 126 -18.65 -16.48 -1.49
CA TYR A 126 -19.19 -15.13 -1.63
C TYR A 126 -20.68 -15.17 -1.95
N GLY A 127 -21.50 -14.49 -1.14
CA GLY A 127 -22.95 -14.54 -1.27
C GLY A 127 -23.69 -13.64 -0.28
N TRP A 128 -24.98 -13.86 -0.15
CA TRP A 128 -25.84 -13.15 0.79
C TRP A 128 -25.61 -13.65 2.22
N ASP A 129 -25.29 -12.76 3.15
CA ASP A 129 -25.19 -13.05 4.58
C ASP A 129 -26.52 -12.73 5.26
N PRO A 130 -27.31 -13.73 5.69
CA PRO A 130 -28.61 -13.50 6.34
C PRO A 130 -28.50 -12.94 7.77
N LEU A 131 -27.29 -12.90 8.35
CA LEU A 131 -27.08 -12.36 9.69
C LEU A 131 -26.95 -10.84 9.68
N GLU A 132 -26.29 -10.31 8.66
CA GLU A 132 -25.96 -8.88 8.52
C GLU A 132 -26.79 -8.20 7.41
N ASP A 133 -27.62 -8.96 6.68
CA ASP A 133 -28.40 -8.51 5.53
C ASP A 133 -27.56 -7.77 4.46
N VAL A 134 -26.35 -8.29 4.19
CA VAL A 134 -25.42 -7.74 3.19
C VAL A 134 -24.79 -8.82 2.31
N CYS A 135 -24.24 -8.40 1.18
CA CYS A 135 -23.40 -9.24 0.33
C CYS A 135 -21.99 -9.36 0.93
N TRP A 136 -21.62 -10.57 1.39
CA TRP A 136 -20.33 -10.85 2.01
C TRP A 136 -19.97 -12.34 1.86
N TYR A 137 -19.57 -13.01 2.94
CA TYR A 137 -19.41 -14.47 3.00
C TYR A 137 -20.74 -15.13 3.38
N GLY A 138 -21.34 -15.87 2.46
CA GLY A 138 -22.67 -16.48 2.62
C GLY A 138 -22.68 -17.78 3.44
N ASN A 139 -21.58 -18.12 4.10
CA ASN A 139 -21.46 -19.37 4.84
C ASN A 139 -22.19 -19.29 6.19
N SER A 140 -23.12 -20.22 6.44
CA SER A 140 -23.92 -20.25 7.67
C SER A 140 -23.11 -20.66 8.90
N GLU A 141 -22.03 -21.41 8.69
CA GLU A 141 -21.13 -21.84 9.76
C GLU A 141 -20.02 -20.80 10.01
N ARG A 142 -19.88 -20.39 11.27
CA ARG A 142 -18.90 -19.38 11.70
C ARG A 142 -17.43 -19.80 11.44
N GLY A 143 -17.13 -21.08 11.60
CA GLY A 143 -15.77 -21.63 11.46
C GLY A 143 -15.16 -21.44 10.06
N PRO A 144 -15.78 -21.97 9.00
CA PRO A 144 -15.27 -21.80 7.64
C PRO A 144 -15.27 -20.34 7.20
N ARG A 145 -16.29 -19.55 7.57
CA ARG A 145 -16.33 -18.10 7.30
C ARG A 145 -15.08 -17.37 7.79
N ILE A 146 -14.75 -17.53 9.07
CA ILE A 146 -13.58 -16.89 9.67
C ILE A 146 -12.29 -17.37 9.00
N SER A 147 -12.22 -18.66 8.65
CA SER A 147 -11.05 -19.22 7.97
C SER A 147 -10.82 -18.57 6.59
N TRP A 148 -11.89 -18.34 5.83
CA TRP A 148 -11.81 -17.63 4.55
C TRP A 148 -11.45 -16.16 4.73
N GLU A 149 -12.07 -15.46 5.69
CA GLU A 149 -11.75 -14.06 5.98
C GLU A 149 -10.28 -13.88 6.37
N ILE A 150 -9.75 -14.75 7.23
CA ILE A 150 -8.35 -14.72 7.67
C ILE A 150 -7.40 -15.06 6.51
N GLY A 151 -7.74 -16.11 5.76
CA GLY A 151 -6.88 -16.64 4.70
C GLY A 151 -6.80 -15.78 3.45
N THR A 152 -7.85 -15.00 3.16
CA THR A 152 -7.94 -14.20 1.93
C THR A 152 -7.52 -12.75 2.14
N GLN A 153 -7.85 -12.14 3.29
CA GLN A 153 -7.61 -10.72 3.54
C GLN A 153 -6.69 -10.44 4.72
N LEU A 154 -7.03 -10.94 5.91
CA LEU A 154 -6.37 -10.47 7.14
C LEU A 154 -4.87 -10.78 7.12
N THR A 155 -4.51 -11.99 6.71
CA THR A 155 -3.11 -12.42 6.67
C THR A 155 -2.32 -11.63 5.63
N TRP A 156 -2.87 -11.44 4.43
CA TRP A 156 -2.14 -10.80 3.33
C TRP A 156 -2.07 -9.28 3.50
N GLY A 157 -3.18 -8.65 3.87
CA GLY A 157 -3.22 -7.21 4.18
C GLY A 157 -2.26 -6.83 5.31
N THR A 158 -2.18 -7.65 6.38
CA THR A 158 -1.21 -7.39 7.47
C THR A 158 0.23 -7.56 7.00
N LEU A 159 0.53 -8.58 6.19
CA LEU A 159 1.86 -8.79 5.62
C LEU A 159 2.30 -7.64 4.71
N THR A 160 1.44 -7.18 3.80
CA THR A 160 1.74 -6.05 2.90
C THR A 160 1.94 -4.76 3.68
N ALA A 161 1.10 -4.49 4.69
CA ALA A 161 1.21 -3.31 5.54
C ALA A 161 2.52 -3.30 6.36
N LEU A 162 2.89 -4.45 6.95
CA LEU A 162 4.16 -4.58 7.67
C LEU A 162 5.36 -4.41 6.74
N GLY A 163 5.29 -4.99 5.54
CA GLY A 163 6.32 -4.83 4.51
C GLY A 163 6.51 -3.38 4.08
N GLU A 164 5.40 -2.65 3.87
CA GLU A 164 5.40 -1.24 3.53
C GLU A 164 6.00 -0.37 4.65
N LEU A 165 5.61 -0.62 5.90
CA LEU A 165 6.16 0.07 7.08
C LEU A 165 7.68 -0.13 7.18
N CYS A 166 8.14 -1.37 7.00
CA CYS A 166 9.56 -1.71 7.05
C CYS A 166 10.35 -1.05 5.91
N ALA A 167 9.82 -1.10 4.68
CA ALA A 167 10.45 -0.50 3.50
C ALA A 167 10.55 1.02 3.64
N SER A 168 9.45 1.68 3.99
CA SER A 168 9.36 3.13 4.16
C SER A 168 10.26 3.63 5.29
N THR A 169 10.25 2.94 6.44
CA THR A 169 11.13 3.28 7.57
C THR A 169 12.60 3.18 7.17
N THR A 170 12.99 2.13 6.44
CA THR A 170 14.36 1.95 5.96
C THR A 170 14.79 3.08 5.03
N VAL A 171 13.93 3.48 4.09
CA VAL A 171 14.18 4.59 3.17
C VAL A 171 14.36 5.90 3.94
N ILE A 172 13.44 6.21 4.85
CA ILE A 172 13.49 7.44 5.66
C ILE A 172 14.78 7.49 6.47
N MET A 173 15.13 6.40 7.17
CA MET A 173 16.36 6.32 7.97
C MET A 173 17.61 6.59 7.13
N ILE A 174 17.71 6.00 5.95
CA ILE A 174 18.86 6.22 5.06
C ILE A 174 18.91 7.65 4.53
N LEU A 175 17.77 8.22 4.16
CA LEU A 175 17.69 9.61 3.71
C LEU A 175 18.11 10.58 4.83
N LEU A 176 17.64 10.36 6.07
CA LEU A 176 18.03 11.16 7.22
C LEU A 176 19.52 11.05 7.53
N ILE A 177 20.09 9.84 7.52
CA ILE A 177 21.53 9.62 7.72
C ILE A 177 22.34 10.36 6.66
N ASN A 178 21.91 10.31 5.39
CA ASN A 178 22.59 11.01 4.30
C ASN A 178 22.46 12.53 4.43
N TYR A 179 21.29 13.04 4.83
CA TYR A 179 21.07 14.46 5.06
C TYR A 179 21.97 15.01 6.17
N VAL A 180 22.05 14.32 7.31
CA VAL A 180 22.91 14.72 8.44
C VAL A 180 24.39 14.68 8.05
N ARG A 181 24.84 13.72 7.23
CA ARG A 181 26.24 13.67 6.75
C ARG A 181 26.61 14.81 5.79
N VAL A 182 25.64 15.36 5.05
CA VAL A 182 25.89 16.41 4.06
C VAL A 182 25.95 17.80 4.70
N LEU A 183 25.18 18.06 5.77
CA LEU A 183 25.11 19.38 6.42
C LEU A 183 26.46 19.95 6.93
N PRO A 184 27.35 19.18 7.58
CA PRO A 184 28.64 19.70 8.05
C PRO A 184 29.54 20.20 6.91
N ASN A 185 29.47 19.56 5.73
CA ASN A 185 30.30 19.91 4.58
C ASN A 185 29.84 21.18 3.87
N GLN A 186 28.55 21.51 3.93
CA GLN A 186 28.03 22.77 3.36
C GLN A 186 28.48 23.97 4.21
N ASN A 187 28.43 23.86 5.54
CA ASN A 187 28.83 24.94 6.45
C ASN A 187 30.31 25.33 6.32
N LEU A 188 31.19 24.39 5.95
CA LEU A 188 32.61 24.66 5.67
C LEU A 188 32.83 25.41 4.34
N ILE A 189 32.00 25.19 3.34
CA ILE A 189 32.09 25.90 2.05
C ILE A 189 31.58 27.34 2.20
N TYR A 190 30.47 27.55 2.90
CA TYR A 190 29.93 28.89 3.13
C TYR A 190 30.81 29.77 4.04
N THR A 191 31.61 29.19 4.92
CA THR A 191 32.56 29.93 5.76
C THR A 191 33.88 30.25 5.05
N ALA A 192 34.24 29.50 4.01
CA ALA A 192 35.41 29.82 3.19
C ALA A 192 35.17 31.04 2.28
N ASP A 193 33.99 31.16 1.67
CA ASP A 193 33.66 32.27 0.75
C ASP A 193 33.46 33.63 1.46
N SER A 194 33.06 33.64 2.73
CA SER A 194 32.85 34.88 3.49
C SER A 194 34.13 35.51 4.04
N SER A 195 35.29 34.85 3.87
CA SER A 195 36.59 35.35 4.31
C SER A 195 37.38 36.11 3.23
N VAL A 196 36.78 36.31 2.05
CA VAL A 196 37.40 36.97 0.88
C VAL A 196 36.86 38.39 0.65
N PHE A 197 36.07 38.94 1.58
CA PHE A 197 35.61 40.34 1.55
C PHE A 197 36.00 41.12 2.80
#